data_AF-A0A2S6QMG8-F1
#
_entry.id   AF-A0A2S6QMG8-F1
#
_cell.length_a   1.000
_cell.length_b   1.000
_cell.length_c   1.000
_cell.angle_alpha   90.00
_cell.angle_beta   90.00
_cell.angle_gamma   90.00
#
_symmetry.space_group_name_H-M   'P 1'
#
loop_
_entity.id
_entity.type
_entity.pdbx_description
1 polymer ?
#
loop_
_entity_poly.entity_id
_entity_poly.type
_entity_poly.pdbx_seq_one_letter_code
_entity_poly.pdbx_strand_id
1 'polypeptide(L)'
;MKVTIIATGKCKEKDILSLCNTYLKRLKPYFPTTLIEVPQAKGQTREEIQKNEAKLQTAKIPENSYIIALDETGKMPKTTEFAKNIQKQQLSGISHITFIIGGADGLDPEIKSKANFMMSLSP
;
A
#
# COMPACT_ATOMS: atom_id res chain seq x y z
N MET A 1 -6.74 -14.74 4.37
CA MET A 1 -5.85 -13.56 4.46
C MET A 1 -6.66 -12.30 4.13
N LYS A 2 -6.46 -11.21 4.87
CA LYS A 2 -7.09 -9.90 4.65
C LYS A 2 -6.11 -8.96 3.94
N VAL A 3 -6.64 -7.99 3.21
CA VAL A 3 -5.84 -6.98 2.51
C VAL A 3 -6.28 -5.59 2.94
N THR A 4 -5.33 -4.75 3.33
CA THR A 4 -5.54 -3.30 3.49
C THR A 4 -4.73 -2.58 2.42
N ILE A 5 -5.32 -1.59 1.77
CA ILE A 5 -4.62 -0.67 0.87
C ILE A 5 -4.70 0.71 1.50
N ILE A 6 -3.57 1.29 1.85
CA ILE A 6 -3.44 2.65 2.38
C ILE A 6 -2.91 3.52 1.25
N ALA A 7 -3.73 4.43 0.75
CA ALA A 7 -3.36 5.33 -0.33
C ALA A 7 -3.40 6.78 0.14
N THR A 8 -2.42 7.57 -0.28
CA THR A 8 -2.34 8.99 0.03
C THR A 8 -3.03 9.82 -1.03
N GLY A 9 -3.88 10.75 -0.59
CA GLY A 9 -4.75 11.52 -1.46
C GLY A 9 -6.09 10.80 -1.70
N LYS A 10 -7.05 11.58 -2.23
CA LYS A 10 -8.35 11.05 -2.65
C LYS A 10 -8.42 11.03 -4.17
N CYS A 11 -8.86 9.90 -4.72
CA CYS A 11 -9.14 9.84 -6.14
C CYS A 11 -10.40 10.66 -6.45
N LYS A 12 -10.29 11.66 -7.35
CA LYS A 12 -11.40 12.55 -7.73
C LYS A 12 -12.04 12.15 -9.07
N GLU A 13 -11.32 11.36 -9.86
CA GLU A 13 -11.75 10.97 -11.20
C GLU A 13 -12.74 9.81 -11.14
N LYS A 14 -13.96 10.05 -11.63
CA LYS A 14 -15.06 9.08 -11.54
C LYS A 14 -14.76 7.77 -12.27
N ASP A 15 -14.12 7.85 -13.43
CA ASP A 15 -13.83 6.67 -14.25
C ASP A 15 -12.79 5.77 -13.58
N ILE A 16 -11.75 6.36 -12.99
CA ILE A 16 -10.75 5.64 -12.18
C ILE A 16 -11.40 5.00 -10.95
N LEU A 17 -12.23 5.75 -10.23
CA LEU A 17 -12.97 5.21 -9.07
C LEU A 17 -13.85 4.02 -9.45
N SER A 18 -14.54 4.09 -10.60
CA SER A 18 -15.36 2.98 -11.10
C SER A 18 -14.52 1.74 -11.39
N LEU A 19 -13.35 1.93 -12.02
CA LEU A 19 -12.41 0.85 -12.31
C LEU A 19 -11.87 0.22 -11.01
N CYS A 20 -11.42 1.03 -10.05
CA CYS A 20 -10.97 0.55 -8.75
C CYS A 20 -12.05 -0.25 -8.04
N ASN A 21 -13.29 0.25 -8.00
CA ASN A 21 -14.42 -0.44 -7.39
C ASN A 21 -14.72 -1.78 -8.08
N THR A 22 -14.54 -1.87 -9.40
CA THR A 22 -14.72 -3.11 -10.16
C THR A 22 -13.73 -4.18 -9.69
N TYR A 23 -12.45 -3.82 -9.55
CA TYR A 23 -11.42 -4.75 -9.07
C TYR A 23 -11.56 -5.08 -7.58
N LEU A 24 -11.90 -4.11 -6.73
CA LEU A 24 -12.16 -4.34 -5.31
C LEU A 24 -13.32 -5.33 -5.09
N LYS A 25 -14.41 -5.20 -5.87
CA LYS A 25 -15.54 -6.15 -5.83
C LYS A 25 -15.12 -7.56 -6.25
N ARG A 26 -14.29 -7.69 -7.28
CA ARG A 26 -13.76 -8.99 -7.74
C ARG A 26 -12.81 -9.63 -6.73
N LEU A 27 -12.05 -8.81 -6.00
CA LEU A 27 -11.07 -9.27 -5.02
C LEU A 27 -11.71 -9.75 -3.71
N LYS A 28 -12.78 -9.08 -3.28
CA LYS A 28 -13.44 -9.28 -1.97
C LYS A 28 -13.77 -10.74 -1.59
N PRO A 29 -14.28 -11.61 -2.49
CA PRO A 29 -14.58 -13.00 -2.15
C PRO A 29 -13.34 -13.83 -1.79
N TYR A 30 -12.17 -13.46 -2.32
CA TYR A 30 -10.91 -14.19 -2.11
C TYR A 30 -10.09 -13.56 -0.97
N PHE A 31 -10.03 -12.23 -0.96
CA PHE A 31 -9.32 -11.45 0.03
C PHE A 31 -10.23 -10.31 0.50
N PRO A 32 -10.78 -10.38 1.73
CA PRO A 32 -11.49 -9.25 2.32
C PRO A 32 -10.57 -8.03 2.28
N THR A 33 -10.94 -7.05 1.45
CA THR A 33 -10.09 -5.91 1.10
C THR A 33 -10.71 -4.62 1.61
N THR A 34 -9.88 -3.80 2.27
CA THR A 34 -10.24 -2.46 2.74
C THR A 34 -9.33 -1.43 2.08
N LEU A 35 -9.91 -0.47 1.38
CA LEU A 35 -9.22 0.72 0.88
C LEU A 35 -9.35 1.85 1.91
N ILE A 36 -8.23 2.42 2.32
CA ILE A 36 -8.12 3.53 3.26
C ILE A 36 -7.40 4.67 2.53
N GLU A 37 -8.11 5.74 2.26
CA GLU A 37 -7.52 6.98 1.73
C GLU A 37 -7.14 7.89 2.89
N VAL A 38 -5.86 8.24 3.00
CA VAL A 38 -5.36 9.27 3.92
C VAL A 38 -5.27 10.60 3.17
N PRO A 39 -5.63 11.73 3.78
CA PRO A 39 -5.51 13.03 3.11
C PRO A 39 -4.03 13.34 2.85
N GLN A 40 -3.76 14.03 1.73
CA GLN A 40 -2.44 14.59 1.47
C GLN A 40 -2.09 15.59 2.57
N ALA A 41 -0.90 15.44 3.16
CA ALA A 41 -0.48 16.34 4.23
C ALA A 41 0.02 17.67 3.66
N LYS A 42 0.04 18.70 4.51
CA LYS A 42 0.68 19.97 4.21
C LYS A 42 2.02 20.04 4.93
N GLY A 43 2.96 20.77 4.35
CA GLY A 43 4.29 21.03 4.89
C GLY A 43 5.01 22.06 4.01
N GLN A 44 6.08 22.64 4.54
CA GLN A 44 6.91 23.61 3.81
C GLN A 44 8.01 22.93 3.00
N THR A 45 8.46 21.76 3.45
CA THR A 45 9.47 20.94 2.77
C THR A 45 8.92 19.56 2.43
N ARG A 46 9.58 18.89 1.49
CA ARG A 46 9.27 17.51 1.10
C ARG A 46 9.29 16.57 2.30
N GLU A 47 10.31 16.67 3.15
CA GLU A 47 10.50 15.83 4.32
C GLU A 47 9.39 16.06 5.35
N GLU A 48 8.93 17.30 5.51
CA GLU A 48 7.82 17.62 6.41
C GLU A 48 6.51 17.00 5.90
N ILE A 49 6.25 17.11 4.59
CA ILE A 49 5.06 16.51 3.96
C ILE A 49 5.09 14.99 4.16
N GLN A 50 6.18 14.32 3.75
CA GLN A 50 6.36 12.87 3.89
C GLN A 50 6.16 12.41 5.33
N LYS A 51 6.79 13.10 6.30
CA LYS A 51 6.68 12.76 7.73
C LYS A 51 5.27 12.91 8.25
N ASN A 52 4.53 13.93 7.81
CA ASN A 52 3.14 14.11 8.20
C ASN A 52 2.23 13.05 7.58
N GLU A 53 2.46 12.67 6.32
CA GLU A 53 1.76 11.55 5.67
C GLU A 53 2.06 10.21 6.36
N ALA A 54 3.32 9.96 6.72
CA ALA A 54 3.75 8.75 7.42
C ALA A 54 3.03 8.53 8.74
N LYS A 55 2.78 9.59 9.52
CA LYS A 55 1.98 9.51 10.75
C LYS A 55 0.55 9.05 10.47
N LEU A 56 -0.08 9.61 9.43
CA LEU A 56 -1.44 9.24 9.03
C LEU A 56 -1.50 7.81 8.51
N GLN A 57 -0.53 7.40 7.70
CA GLN A 57 -0.43 6.04 7.16
C GLN A 57 -0.19 5.03 8.28
N THR A 58 0.81 5.26 9.14
CA THR A 58 1.18 4.37 10.25
C THR A 58 0.02 4.11 11.19
N ALA A 59 -0.78 5.14 11.50
CA ALA A 59 -1.97 5.02 12.34
C ALA A 59 -3.07 4.13 11.74
N LYS A 60 -2.96 3.75 10.45
CA LYS A 60 -3.91 2.89 9.74
C LYS A 60 -3.34 1.51 9.43
N ILE A 61 -2.05 1.28 9.68
CA ILE A 61 -1.42 -0.02 9.49
C ILE A 61 -1.95 -0.97 10.59
N PRO A 62 -2.60 -2.08 10.22
CA PRO A 62 -3.00 -3.10 11.18
C PRO A 62 -1.77 -3.74 11.83
N GLU A 63 -1.87 -4.04 13.12
CA GLU A 63 -0.81 -4.73 13.87
C GLU A 63 -0.45 -6.05 13.20
N ASN A 64 0.86 -6.37 13.19
CA ASN A 64 1.41 -7.59 12.63
C ASN A 64 1.05 -7.85 11.15
N SER A 65 0.66 -6.82 10.40
CA SER A 65 0.44 -6.96 8.95
C SER A 65 1.76 -6.99 8.20
N TYR A 66 1.81 -7.79 7.13
CA TYR A 66 2.93 -7.81 6.21
C TYR A 66 2.83 -6.60 5.27
N ILE A 67 3.76 -5.66 5.43
CA ILE A 67 3.75 -4.37 4.75
C ILE A 67 4.45 -4.48 3.40
N ILE A 68 3.72 -4.13 2.34
CA ILE A 68 4.22 -3.95 0.98
C ILE A 68 4.18 -2.46 0.65
N ALA A 69 5.34 -1.83 0.55
CA ALA A 69 5.47 -0.44 0.13
C ALA A 69 5.63 -0.36 -1.38
N LEU A 70 4.78 0.43 -2.05
CA LEU A 70 4.95 0.75 -3.47
C LEU A 70 5.93 1.91 -3.60
N ASP A 71 7.07 1.65 -4.23
CA ASP A 71 8.17 2.60 -4.37
C ASP A 71 8.99 2.26 -5.60
N GLU A 72 9.42 3.27 -6.36
CA GLU A 72 10.22 3.12 -7.58
C GLU A 72 11.58 2.45 -7.31
N THR A 73 12.10 2.55 -6.10
CA THR A 73 13.36 1.89 -5.71
C THR A 73 13.17 0.42 -5.31
N GLY A 74 11.92 -0.08 -5.34
CA GLY A 74 11.56 -1.44 -4.98
C GLY A 74 11.93 -2.50 -6.01
N LYS A 75 11.73 -3.76 -5.64
CA LYS A 75 11.91 -4.90 -6.57
C LYS A 75 10.76 -4.94 -7.57
N MET A 76 11.05 -5.37 -8.79
CA MET A 76 10.05 -5.59 -9.84
C MET A 76 9.80 -7.09 -10.06
N PRO A 77 9.06 -7.78 -9.17
CA PRO A 77 8.80 -9.20 -9.35
C PRO A 77 7.91 -9.44 -10.57
N LYS A 78 8.15 -10.55 -11.28
CA LYS A 78 7.17 -11.04 -12.24
C LYS A 78 5.87 -11.41 -11.52
N THR A 79 4.74 -11.36 -12.22
CA THR A 79 3.42 -11.70 -11.65
C THR A 79 3.41 -13.04 -10.92
N THR A 80 4.06 -14.07 -11.49
CA THR A 80 4.16 -15.41 -10.88
C THR A 80 5.04 -15.45 -9.63
N GLU A 81 6.08 -14.62 -9.57
CA GLU A 81 6.95 -14.49 -8.38
C GLU A 81 6.23 -13.75 -7.27
N PHE A 82 5.49 -12.68 -7.61
CA PHE A 82 4.67 -11.96 -6.66
C PHE A 82 3.59 -12.88 -6.04
N ALA A 83 2.87 -13.64 -6.87
CA ALA A 83 1.88 -14.61 -6.40
C ALA A 83 2.49 -15.66 -5.45
N LYS A 84 3.67 -16.20 -5.79
CA LYS A 84 4.42 -17.12 -4.91
C LYS A 84 4.83 -16.47 -3.59
N ASN A 85 5.22 -15.20 -3.60
CA ASN A 85 5.54 -14.47 -2.38
C ASN A 85 4.30 -14.38 -1.46
N ILE A 86 3.15 -13.95 -2.00
CA ILE A 86 1.89 -13.86 -1.24
C ILE A 86 1.51 -15.23 -0.66
N GLN A 87 1.60 -16.30 -1.47
CA GLN A 87 1.34 -17.67 -1.00
C GLN A 87 2.29 -18.08 0.13
N LYS A 88 3.59 -17.76 0.02
CA LYS A 88 4.58 -18.04 1.07
C LYS A 88 4.19 -17.36 2.38
N GLN A 89 3.80 -16.09 2.35
CA GLN A 89 3.37 -15.36 3.56
C GLN A 89 2.12 -16.01 4.18
N GLN A 90 1.17 -16.43 3.35
CA GLN A 90 -0.02 -17.14 3.82
C GLN A 90 0.34 -18.45 4.54
N LEU A 91 1.27 -19.23 3.98
CA LEU A 91 1.74 -20.48 4.57
C LEU A 91 2.56 -20.26 5.86
N SER A 92 3.20 -19.10 6.01
CA SER A 92 3.92 -18.72 7.24
C SER A 92 3.02 -18.12 8.32
N GLY A 93 1.69 -18.20 8.17
CA GLY A 93 0.73 -17.72 9.16
C GLY A 93 0.41 -16.22 9.10
N ILE A 94 0.95 -15.48 8.11
CA ILE A 94 0.54 -14.10 7.89
C ILE A 94 -0.91 -14.08 7.43
N SER A 95 -1.76 -13.46 8.21
CA SER A 95 -3.19 -13.38 7.94
C SER A 95 -3.61 -12.03 7.36
N HIS A 96 -2.71 -11.04 7.31
CA HIS A 96 -2.98 -9.67 6.86
C HIS A 96 -1.82 -9.09 6.03
N ILE A 97 -2.12 -8.59 4.84
CA ILE A 97 -1.19 -7.82 4.01
C ILE A 97 -1.65 -6.37 3.89
N THR A 98 -0.71 -5.43 4.03
CA THR A 98 -0.98 -4.00 3.91
C THR A 98 -0.16 -3.42 2.77
N PHE A 99 -0.82 -2.91 1.74
CA PHE A 99 -0.18 -2.11 0.70
C PHE A 99 -0.15 -0.65 1.12
N ILE A 100 0.97 0.04 0.91
CA ILE A 100 1.10 1.48 1.16
C ILE A 100 1.50 2.17 -0.14
N ILE A 101 0.73 3.20 -0.50
CA ILE A 101 0.92 4.05 -1.69
C ILE A 101 1.17 5.48 -1.22
N GLY A 102 2.37 5.99 -1.53
CA GLY A 102 2.79 7.34 -1.16
C GLY A 102 2.04 8.44 -1.92
N GLY A 103 2.19 9.67 -1.45
CA GLY A 103 1.75 10.86 -2.16
C GLY A 103 2.70 11.24 -3.30
N ALA A 104 2.52 12.45 -3.85
CA ALA A 104 3.36 12.96 -4.95
C ALA A 104 4.86 13.03 -4.59
N ASP A 105 5.17 13.24 -3.31
CA ASP A 105 6.53 13.34 -2.80
C ASP A 105 7.18 11.97 -2.48
N GLY A 106 6.43 10.88 -2.62
CA GLY A 106 6.87 9.52 -2.29
C GLY A 106 6.67 9.17 -0.80
N LEU A 107 7.19 8.00 -0.40
CA LEU A 107 7.07 7.51 0.97
C LEU A 107 8.17 8.06 1.88
N ASP A 108 7.81 8.32 3.13
CA ASP A 108 8.76 8.65 4.18
C ASP A 108 9.74 7.48 4.46
N PRO A 109 11.03 7.76 4.75
CA PRO A 109 12.01 6.73 5.07
C PRO A 109 11.61 5.79 6.22
N GLU A 110 10.82 6.24 7.19
CA GLU A 110 10.32 5.41 8.30
C GLU A 110 9.32 4.35 7.83
N ILE A 111 8.49 4.66 6.83
CA ILE A 111 7.58 3.69 6.22
C ILE A 111 8.39 2.66 5.42
N LYS A 112 9.38 3.12 4.64
CA LYS A 112 10.25 2.25 3.85
C LYS A 112 11.01 1.27 4.74
N SER A 113 11.52 1.71 5.88
CA SER A 113 12.27 0.85 6.81
C SER A 113 11.41 -0.21 7.50
N LYS A 114 10.11 0.05 7.68
CA LYS A 114 9.13 -0.91 8.22
C LYS A 114 8.59 -1.87 7.16
N ALA A 115 8.77 -1.58 5.88
CA ALA A 115 8.25 -2.41 4.79
C ALA A 115 8.91 -3.79 4.80
N ASN A 116 8.10 -4.85 4.81
CA ASN A 116 8.61 -6.21 4.65
C ASN A 116 9.00 -6.49 3.19
N PHE A 117 8.40 -5.75 2.24
CA PHE A 117 8.71 -5.82 0.83
C PHE A 117 8.53 -4.45 0.17
N MET A 118 9.57 -3.94 -0.50
CA MET A 118 9.44 -2.80 -1.40
C MET A 118 9.22 -3.29 -2.82
N MET A 119 8.15 -2.83 -3.46
CA MET A 119 7.73 -3.24 -4.78
C MET A 119 7.65 -2.05 -5.72
N SER A 120 8.33 -2.16 -6.86
CA SER A 120 8.11 -1.25 -7.98
C SER A 120 7.19 -1.89 -9.02
N LEU A 121 6.29 -1.09 -9.60
CA LEU A 121 5.37 -1.52 -10.65
C LEU A 121 5.91 -1.26 -12.06
N SER A 122 6.95 -0.44 -12.20
CA SER A 122 7.57 -0.07 -13.48
C SER A 122 9.06 0.25 -13.32
N PRO A 123 9.85 0.24 -14.41
CA PRO A 123 11.22 0.73 -14.38
C PRO A 123 11.32 2.22 -13.99
#